data_AF-A0A832WGF2-F1
#
_entry.id   AF-A0A832WGF2-F1
#
_cell.length_a   1.000
_cell.length_b   1.000
_cell.length_c   1.000
_cell.angle_alpha   90.00
_cell.angle_beta   90.00
_cell.angle_gamma   90.00
#
_symmetry.space_group_name_H-M   'P 1'
#
loop_
_entity.id
_entity.type
_entity.pdbx_description
1 polymer ?
#
loop_
_entity_poly.entity_id
_entity_poly.type
_entity_poly.pdbx_seq_one_letter_code
_entity_poly.pdbx_strand_id
1 'polypeptide(L)'
;AQCSLNSIANVNIDTIKGTLGWNPGLSQWNIIFKNEDSGISTMNWSGCVGYQNNAVFCTLEGYYVDGDSEVPGDTTFYDMRLKDLNLQNVEFNWEEDIDEVAEGYLSGLDVHIYSDSMVTLHTAN
;
A
#
# COMPACT_ATOMS: atom_id res chain seq x y z
N ALA A 1 19.05 -3.03 9.05
CA ALA A 1 18.66 -2.21 7.91
C ALA A 1 17.13 -2.16 7.83
N GLN A 2 16.42 -1.61 8.82
CA GLN A 2 14.96 -1.63 8.84
C GLN A 2 14.39 -0.49 8.01
N CYS A 3 14.15 -0.74 6.72
CA CYS A 3 13.24 0.10 5.95
C CYS A 3 11.83 -0.21 6.43
N SER A 4 11.08 0.78 6.90
CA SER A 4 9.68 0.60 7.28
C SER A 4 8.75 1.43 6.40
N LEU A 5 7.83 0.77 5.70
CA LEU A 5 6.63 1.40 5.17
C LEU A 5 5.52 1.17 6.19
N ASN A 6 5.01 2.25 6.78
CA ASN A 6 3.74 2.18 7.49
C ASN A 6 2.71 2.88 6.63
N SER A 7 1.60 2.23 6.32
CA SER A 7 0.46 2.86 5.65
C SER A 7 -0.80 2.43 6.37
N ILE A 8 -1.79 3.32 6.44
CA ILE A 8 -3.13 2.96 6.88
C ILE A 8 -4.03 3.05 5.65
N ALA A 9 -4.74 1.97 5.34
CA ALA A 9 -5.71 1.91 4.25
C ALA A 9 -7.11 1.68 4.81
N ASN A 10 -8.09 2.44 4.31
CA ASN A 10 -9.51 2.14 4.55
C ASN A 10 -10.02 1.19 3.46
N VAL A 11 -10.32 -0.06 3.82
CA VAL A 11 -10.84 -1.08 2.90
C VAL A 11 -12.22 -1.49 3.36
N ASN A 12 -13.27 -1.18 2.59
CA ASN A 12 -14.65 -1.59 2.89
C ASN A 12 -15.06 -1.34 4.36
N ILE A 13 -14.80 -0.11 4.86
CA ILE A 13 -15.15 0.43 6.19
C ILE A 13 -14.13 0.10 7.30
N ASP A 14 -13.21 -0.84 7.11
CA ASP A 14 -12.18 -1.16 8.10
C ASP A 14 -10.91 -0.33 7.91
N THR A 15 -10.31 0.08 9.02
CA THR A 15 -9.01 0.76 9.09
C THR A 15 -7.90 -0.26 9.25
N ILE A 16 -7.08 -0.47 8.20
CA ILE A 16 -5.98 -1.44 8.21
C ILE A 16 -4.64 -0.73 8.22
N LYS A 17 -3.82 -0.98 9.25
CA LYS A 17 -2.43 -0.55 9.29
C LYS A 17 -1.50 -1.63 8.74
N GLY A 18 -0.84 -1.33 7.63
CA GLY A 18 0.29 -2.09 7.09
C GLY A 18 1.62 -1.65 7.70
N THR A 19 2.53 -2.59 7.92
CA THR A 19 3.93 -2.33 8.27
C THR A 19 4.84 -3.33 7.56
N LEU A 20 5.74 -2.85 6.72
CA LEU A 20 6.76 -3.67 6.05
C LEU A 20 8.14 -3.28 6.58
N GLY A 21 8.85 -4.14 7.31
CA GLY A 21 10.10 -3.83 8.00
C GLY A 21 11.25 -4.81 7.72
N TRP A 22 12.40 -4.37 7.20
CA TRP A 22 13.53 -5.30 7.01
C TRP A 22 14.26 -5.65 8.31
N ASN A 23 14.37 -6.94 8.61
CA ASN A 23 15.12 -7.47 9.74
C ASN A 23 16.51 -7.94 9.28
N PRO A 24 17.60 -7.23 9.63
CA PRO A 24 18.95 -7.60 9.21
C PRO A 24 19.45 -8.89 9.88
N GLY A 25 18.95 -9.24 11.07
CA GLY A 25 19.37 -10.45 11.78
C GLY A 25 18.86 -11.73 11.10
N LEU A 26 17.71 -11.64 10.44
CA LEU A 26 17.10 -12.76 9.70
C LEU A 26 17.30 -12.65 8.19
N SER A 27 17.81 -11.52 7.70
CA SER A 27 17.85 -11.20 6.27
C SER A 27 16.50 -11.38 5.59
N GLN A 28 15.44 -10.90 6.24
CA GLN A 28 14.06 -11.04 5.80
C GLN A 28 13.25 -9.79 6.11
N TRP A 29 12.25 -9.52 5.29
CA TRP A 29 11.17 -8.57 5.54
C TRP A 29 10.16 -9.14 6.51
N ASN A 30 9.75 -8.33 7.48
CA ASN A 30 8.60 -8.55 8.35
C ASN A 30 7.41 -7.77 7.76
N ILE A 31 6.31 -8.45 7.47
CA ILE A 31 5.11 -7.87 6.88
C ILE A 31 3.97 -8.03 7.88
N ILE A 32 3.42 -6.93 8.37
CA ILE A 32 2.36 -6.92 9.37
C ILE A 32 1.16 -6.17 8.81
N PHE A 33 -0.03 -6.75 8.99
CA PHE A 33 -1.30 -6.05 8.81
C PHE A 33 -2.06 -6.11 10.12
N LYS A 34 -2.52 -4.95 10.60
CA LYS A 34 -3.35 -4.83 11.78
C LYS A 34 -4.66 -4.15 11.40
N ASN A 35 -5.78 -4.80 11.64
CA ASN A 35 -7.06 -4.14 11.64
C ASN A 35 -7.15 -3.32 12.94
N GLU A 36 -7.16 -1.99 12.82
CA GLU A 36 -7.15 -1.07 13.95
C GLU A 36 -8.50 -1.07 14.70
N ASP A 37 -9.60 -1.42 14.02
CA ASP A 37 -10.94 -1.45 14.62
C ASP A 37 -11.16 -2.67 15.52
N SER A 38 -10.72 -3.84 15.05
CA SER A 38 -10.80 -5.11 15.80
C SER A 38 -9.57 -5.38 16.67
N GLY A 39 -8.45 -4.72 16.39
CA GLY A 39 -7.14 -4.95 17.02
C GLY A 39 -6.43 -6.23 16.56
N ILE A 40 -7.02 -7.02 15.64
CA ILE A 40 -6.44 -8.28 15.15
C ILE A 40 -5.27 -7.97 14.20
N SER A 41 -4.18 -8.72 14.35
CA SER A 41 -3.00 -8.60 13.49
C SER A 41 -2.56 -9.94 12.89
N THR A 42 -2.05 -9.88 11.67
CA THR A 42 -1.33 -10.98 11.01
C THR A 42 0.10 -10.56 10.70
N MET A 43 1.02 -11.52 10.66
CA MET A 43 2.45 -11.31 10.40
C MET A 43 2.98 -12.38 9.45
N ASN A 44 3.77 -11.96 8.46
CA ASN A 44 4.48 -12.83 7.53
C ASN A 44 5.95 -12.42 7.40
N TRP A 45 6.80 -13.38 7.02
CA TRP A 45 8.21 -13.15 6.76
C TRP A 45 8.56 -13.51 5.32
N SER A 46 9.37 -12.69 4.65
CA SER A 46 9.81 -12.96 3.29
C SER A 46 11.26 -12.54 3.03
N GLY A 47 12.03 -13.41 2.38
CA GLY A 47 13.38 -13.11 1.89
C GLY A 47 13.45 -12.95 0.37
N CYS A 48 12.31 -12.98 -0.35
CA CYS A 48 12.33 -12.97 -1.81
C CYS A 48 12.57 -11.59 -2.42
N VAL A 49 12.39 -10.52 -1.63
CA VAL A 49 12.62 -9.13 -2.06
C VAL A 49 13.98 -8.67 -1.55
N GLY A 50 14.77 -8.04 -2.43
CA GLY A 50 16.02 -7.37 -2.04
C GLY A 50 15.80 -6.33 -0.94
N TYR A 51 16.85 -5.96 -0.22
CA TYR A 51 16.74 -4.99 0.88
C TYR A 51 17.17 -3.55 0.50
N GLN A 52 17.61 -3.34 -0.74
CA GLN A 52 18.11 -2.06 -1.25
C GLN A 52 17.35 -1.65 -2.50
N ASN A 53 17.21 -0.35 -2.73
CA ASN A 53 16.58 0.24 -3.92
C ASN A 53 15.18 -0.31 -4.22
N ASN A 54 14.37 -0.50 -3.20
CA ASN A 54 13.00 -0.97 -3.37
C ASN A 54 12.08 0.17 -3.80
N ALA A 55 11.26 -0.09 -4.79
CA ALA A 55 10.11 0.75 -5.11
C ALA A 55 8.96 0.45 -4.13
N VAL A 56 8.15 1.46 -3.87
CA VAL A 56 6.97 1.35 -3.02
C VAL A 56 5.76 1.76 -3.86
N PHE A 57 4.66 1.04 -3.70
CA PHE A 57 3.43 1.27 -4.44
C PHE A 57 2.25 1.27 -3.47
N CYS A 58 1.29 2.14 -3.72
CA CYS A 58 -0.09 1.99 -3.25
C CYS A 58 -0.90 1.55 -4.46
N THR A 59 -1.54 0.38 -4.39
CA THR A 59 -2.15 -0.25 -5.56
C THR A 59 -3.53 -0.81 -5.23
N LEU A 60 -4.39 -0.80 -6.24
CA LEU A 60 -5.62 -1.59 -6.31
C LEU A 60 -5.39 -2.67 -7.35
N GLU A 61 -5.26 -3.92 -6.91
CA GLU A 61 -5.11 -5.07 -7.81
C GLU A 61 -6.36 -5.96 -7.73
N GLY A 62 -7.00 -6.18 -8.88
CA GLY A 62 -8.13 -7.09 -9.03
C GLY A 62 -7.74 -8.33 -9.84
N TYR A 63 -8.49 -9.41 -9.64
CA TYR A 63 -8.34 -10.63 -10.45
C TYR A 63 -9.71 -11.09 -10.92
N TYR A 64 -9.85 -11.30 -12.24
CA TYR A 64 -11.15 -11.49 -12.91
C TYR A 64 -12.15 -10.39 -12.60
N VAL A 65 -11.77 -9.15 -12.92
CA VAL A 65 -12.65 -7.98 -12.83
C VAL A 65 -13.21 -7.71 -14.23
N ASP A 66 -14.51 -7.91 -14.38
CA ASP A 66 -15.25 -7.74 -15.63
C ASP A 66 -16.14 -6.48 -15.62
N GLY A 67 -16.17 -5.73 -14.51
CA GLY A 67 -16.84 -4.43 -14.44
C GLY A 67 -16.85 -3.76 -13.06
N ASP A 68 -17.38 -2.54 -13.03
CA ASP A 68 -17.37 -1.62 -11.87
C ASP A 68 -17.89 -2.23 -10.57
N SER A 69 -18.91 -3.09 -10.64
CA SER A 69 -19.51 -3.70 -9.44
C SER A 69 -18.61 -4.71 -8.72
N GLU A 70 -17.48 -5.07 -9.31
CA GLU A 70 -16.57 -6.11 -8.80
C GLU A 70 -15.34 -5.53 -8.10
N VAL A 71 -15.15 -4.22 -8.15
CA VAL A 71 -14.10 -3.54 -7.39
C VAL A 71 -14.64 -2.99 -6.07
N PRO A 72 -13.82 -2.96 -5.00
CA PRO A 72 -14.19 -2.23 -3.79
C PRO A 72 -14.37 -0.74 -4.10
N GLY A 73 -14.99 -0.01 -3.18
CA GLY A 73 -15.04 1.45 -3.26
C GLY A 73 -13.66 2.10 -3.04
N ASP A 74 -13.65 3.42 -3.15
CA ASP A 74 -12.46 4.25 -2.97
C ASP A 74 -11.63 3.87 -1.73
N THR A 75 -10.32 3.78 -1.92
CA THR A 75 -9.38 3.40 -0.87
C THR A 75 -8.42 4.55 -0.60
N THR A 76 -8.40 5.04 0.63
CA THR A 76 -7.48 6.09 1.05
C THR A 76 -6.33 5.50 1.86
N PHE A 77 -5.11 5.73 1.38
CA PHE A 77 -3.86 5.47 2.09
C PHE A 77 -3.40 6.75 2.79
N TYR A 78 -3.18 6.69 4.09
CA TYR A 78 -2.76 7.86 4.87
C TYR A 78 -1.75 7.52 5.97
N ASP A 79 -1.20 8.57 6.60
CA ASP A 79 -0.13 8.50 7.60
C ASP A 79 1.11 7.72 7.11
N MET A 80 1.36 7.79 5.79
CA MET A 80 2.44 7.02 5.18
C MET A 80 3.81 7.56 5.57
N ARG A 81 4.71 6.64 5.92
CA ARG A 81 6.09 6.97 6.29
C ARG A 81 7.04 5.93 5.73
N LEU A 82 8.06 6.39 5.02
CA LEU A 82 9.19 5.60 4.58
C LEU A 82 10.42 5.98 5.40
N LYS A 83 11.17 4.97 5.86
CA LYS A 83 12.39 5.18 6.64
C LYS A 83 13.59 4.48 6.02
N ASP A 84 14.76 5.12 6.12
CA ASP A 84 16.02 4.52 5.73
C ASP A 84 16.54 3.53 6.80
N LEU A 85 17.73 2.97 6.54
CA LEU A 85 18.35 2.00 7.45
C LEU A 85 18.76 2.60 8.80
N ASN A 86 18.83 3.93 8.90
CA ASN A 86 19.14 4.71 10.09
C ASN A 86 17.87 5.26 10.75
N LEU A 87 16.69 4.78 10.34
CA LEU A 87 15.37 5.17 10.83
C LEU A 87 15.03 6.65 10.59
N GLN A 88 15.73 7.31 9.66
CA GLN A 88 15.41 8.66 9.22
C GLN A 88 14.28 8.60 8.21
N ASN A 89 13.40 9.61 8.26
CA ASN A 89 12.35 9.73 7.26
C ASN A 89 12.98 10.00 5.89
N VAL A 90 12.45 9.35 4.87
CA VAL A 90 12.81 9.56 3.48
C VAL A 90 11.67 10.33 2.83
N GLU A 91 11.97 11.45 2.19
CA GLU A 91 11.02 12.13 1.31
C GLU A 91 10.93 11.37 -0.01
N PHE A 92 9.73 11.27 -0.55
CA PHE A 92 9.45 10.64 -1.83
C PHE A 92 8.26 11.33 -2.49
N ASN A 93 8.15 11.19 -3.80
CA ASN A 93 7.00 11.67 -4.56
C ASN A 93 6.26 10.47 -5.13
N TRP A 94 4.94 10.55 -5.11
CA TRP A 94 4.09 9.61 -5.82
C TRP A 94 4.00 10.01 -7.29
N GLU A 95 3.94 9.01 -8.13
CA GLU A 95 3.54 9.14 -9.52
C GLU A 95 2.25 8.34 -9.70
N GLU A 96 1.29 8.94 -10.38
CA GLU A 96 0.05 8.26 -10.75
C GLU A 96 0.34 7.27 -11.88
N ASP A 97 -0.25 6.07 -11.77
CA ASP A 97 -0.18 5.03 -12.79
C ASP A 97 -1.52 4.28 -12.83
N ILE A 98 -2.15 4.29 -14.00
CA ILE A 98 -3.42 3.60 -14.27
C ILE A 98 -3.19 2.71 -15.48
N ASP A 99 -3.46 1.41 -15.32
CA ASP A 99 -3.32 0.45 -16.42
C ASP A 99 -4.39 0.72 -17.50
N GLU A 100 -3.95 1.05 -18.72
CA GLU A 100 -4.84 1.28 -19.88
C GLU A 100 -5.78 0.09 -20.15
N VAL A 101 -5.36 -1.14 -19.81
CA VAL A 101 -6.22 -2.32 -19.95
C VAL A 101 -7.38 -2.24 -18.95
N ALA A 102 -7.13 -1.79 -17.73
CA ALA A 102 -8.16 -1.67 -16.69
C ALA A 102 -9.23 -0.65 -17.07
N GLU A 103 -8.88 0.45 -17.73
CA GLU A 103 -9.84 1.45 -18.25
C GLU A 103 -10.83 0.87 -19.29
N GLY A 104 -10.47 -0.26 -19.92
CA GLY A 104 -11.37 -0.99 -20.82
C GLY A 104 -12.49 -1.74 -20.10
N TYR A 105 -12.34 -2.01 -18.80
CA TYR A 105 -13.28 -2.77 -17.97
C TYR A 105 -13.92 -1.92 -16.87
N LEU A 106 -13.19 -0.93 -16.37
CA LEU A 106 -13.56 -0.09 -15.24
C LEU A 106 -13.65 1.36 -15.66
N SER A 107 -14.66 2.06 -15.16
CA SER A 107 -14.85 3.48 -15.40
C SER A 107 -14.42 4.33 -14.19
N GLY A 108 -13.98 5.57 -14.42
CA GLY A 108 -13.74 6.52 -13.32
C GLY A 108 -12.52 6.24 -12.44
N LEU A 109 -11.59 5.40 -12.89
CA LEU A 109 -10.30 5.22 -12.22
C LEU A 109 -9.54 6.54 -12.19
N ASP A 110 -9.01 6.90 -11.02
CA ASP A 110 -8.20 8.11 -10.82
C ASP A 110 -7.28 7.92 -9.60
N VAL A 111 -6.12 8.55 -9.60
CA VAL A 111 -5.23 8.57 -8.44
C VAL A 111 -5.11 9.99 -7.90
N HIS A 112 -5.70 10.23 -6.74
CA HIS A 112 -5.61 11.54 -6.09
C HIS A 112 -4.46 11.59 -5.08
N ILE A 113 -3.38 12.28 -5.43
CA ILE A 113 -2.21 12.47 -4.57
C ILE A 113 -2.34 13.78 -3.79
N TYR A 114 -2.56 13.70 -2.48
CA TYR A 114 -2.63 14.88 -1.60
C TYR A 114 -1.25 15.29 -1.08
N SER A 115 -0.43 14.29 -0.73
CA SER A 115 0.95 14.47 -0.23
C SER A 115 1.73 13.15 -0.35
N ASP A 116 3.01 13.17 0.03
CA ASP A 116 3.81 11.96 0.24
C ASP A 116 3.18 11.00 1.26
N SER A 117 2.46 11.54 2.24
CA SER A 117 1.82 10.76 3.29
C SER A 117 0.39 10.32 3.01
N MET A 118 -0.26 10.81 1.93
CA MET A 118 -1.68 10.60 1.68
C MET A 118 -2.06 10.53 0.20
N VAL A 119 -2.68 9.43 -0.19
CA VAL A 119 -3.17 9.15 -1.56
C VAL A 119 -4.54 8.48 -1.46
N THR A 120 -5.46 8.85 -2.35
CA THR A 120 -6.71 8.11 -2.56
C THR A 120 -6.69 7.47 -3.93
N LEU A 121 -6.96 6.16 -3.96
CA LEU A 121 -7.25 5.44 -5.20
C LEU A 121 -8.75 5.51 -5.41
N HIS A 122 -9.16 6.25 -6.44
CA HIS A 122 -10.55 6.28 -6.87
C HIS A 122 -10.84 5.06 -7.71
N THR A 123 -11.93 4.41 -7.36
CA THR A 123 -12.42 3.21 -8.01
C THR A 123 -13.70 3.55 -8.76
N ALA A 124 -14.24 2.58 -9.48
CA ALA A 124 -15.47 2.79 -10.24
C ALA A 124 -16.76 2.89 -9.37
N ASN A 125 -16.64 3.08 -8.04
CA ASN A 125 -17.75 3.05 -7.07
C ASN A 125 -17.72 4.20 -6.05
#